data_AF-A0A821YV71-F1
#
_entry.id   AF-A0A821YV71-F1
#
_cell.length_a   1.000
_cell.length_b   1.000
_cell.length_c   1.000
_cell.angle_alpha   90.00
_cell.angle_beta   90.00
_cell.angle_gamma   90.00
#
_symmetry.space_group_name_H-M   'P 1'
#
loop_
_entity.id
_entity.type
_entity.pdbx_description
1 polymer ?
#
loop_
_entity_poly.entity_id
_entity_poly.type
_entity_poly.pdbx_seq_one_letter_code
_entity_poly.pdbx_strand_id
1 'polypeptide(L)'
;MASSSVSLKAPCTACGNKSVGIFRCEGCLQVFCRKHLNEHRDFLSHQLDEIAQEHDILQQTILENEDKQANDLPIFKQIDQWEKLSIEKIQQIAEEARIQAKELTSLQTG
;
A
#
# COMPACT_ATOMS: atom_id res chain seq x y z
N MET A 1 -35.33 26.96 50.03
CA MET A 1 -35.11 25.51 49.97
C MET A 1 -33.87 25.25 49.14
N ALA A 2 -32.82 24.69 49.72
CA ALA A 2 -31.56 24.42 49.01
C ALA A 2 -31.65 23.05 48.34
N SER A 3 -31.69 23.02 47.00
CA SER A 3 -31.54 21.79 46.21
C SER A 3 -30.07 21.38 46.21
N SER A 4 -29.73 20.39 47.03
CA SER A 4 -28.45 19.69 46.95
C SER A 4 -28.40 18.87 45.66
N SER A 5 -27.73 19.38 44.63
CA SER A 5 -27.38 18.60 43.43
C SER A 5 -26.34 17.55 43.83
N VAL A 6 -26.79 16.38 44.25
CA VAL A 6 -25.93 15.20 44.39
C VAL A 6 -25.53 14.77 42.98
N SER A 7 -24.37 15.22 42.49
CA SER A 7 -23.72 14.55 41.37
C SER A 7 -23.41 13.12 41.81
N LEU A 8 -24.23 12.17 41.36
CA LEU A 8 -23.94 10.74 41.45
C LEU A 8 -22.69 10.48 40.59
N LYS A 9 -21.52 10.63 41.19
CA LYS A 9 -20.26 10.37 40.51
C LYS A 9 -20.17 8.86 40.27
N ALA A 10 -20.22 8.44 39.01
CA ALA A 10 -20.16 7.04 38.63
C ALA A 10 -18.85 6.39 39.13
N PRO A 11 -18.88 5.12 39.60
CA PRO A 11 -17.69 4.42 40.02
C PRO A 11 -16.77 4.15 38.84
N CYS A 12 -15.47 4.01 39.11
CA CYS A 12 -14.53 3.57 38.09
C CYS A 12 -14.82 2.13 37.68
N THR A 13 -14.93 1.85 36.39
CA THR A 13 -15.21 0.52 35.83
C THR A 13 -14.19 -0.53 36.27
N ALA A 14 -12.90 -0.19 36.32
CA ALA A 14 -11.85 -1.12 36.73
C ALA A 14 -11.76 -1.32 38.26
N CYS A 15 -12.11 -0.30 39.06
CA CYS A 15 -12.09 -0.40 40.53
C CYS A 15 -13.42 -0.91 41.12
N GLY A 16 -14.52 -0.83 40.38
CA GLY A 16 -15.87 -0.88 40.92
C GLY A 16 -16.12 0.24 41.94
N ASN A 17 -16.86 -0.07 43.00
CA ASN A 17 -17.22 0.90 44.05
C ASN A 17 -16.06 1.38 44.94
N LYS A 18 -14.83 0.89 44.70
CA LYS A 18 -13.64 1.25 45.50
C LYS A 18 -13.09 2.63 45.19
N SER A 19 -13.41 3.19 44.03
CA SER A 19 -12.98 4.55 43.67
C SER A 19 -13.99 5.24 42.78
N VAL A 20 -14.15 6.54 42.98
CA VAL A 20 -15.01 7.38 42.16
C VAL A 20 -14.33 7.70 40.83
N GLY A 21 -15.08 7.56 39.75
CA GLY A 21 -14.67 7.96 38.42
C GLY A 21 -14.56 9.48 38.27
N ILE A 22 -13.54 9.94 37.57
CA ILE A 22 -13.31 11.36 37.28
C ILE A 22 -13.47 11.72 35.81
N PHE A 23 -13.45 10.70 34.94
CA PHE A 23 -13.52 10.86 33.50
C PHE A 23 -14.27 9.68 32.89
N ARG A 24 -15.05 9.95 31.85
CA ARG A 24 -15.69 8.93 31.03
C ARG A 24 -15.08 8.97 29.63
N CYS A 25 -14.59 7.83 29.17
CA CYS A 25 -14.14 7.68 27.80
C CYS A 25 -15.37 7.52 26.90
N GLU A 26 -15.55 8.43 25.93
CA GLU A 26 -16.67 8.36 24.99
C GLU A 26 -16.51 7.26 23.93
N GLY A 27 -15.28 6.80 23.67
CA GLY A 27 -15.04 5.68 22.76
C GLY A 27 -15.40 4.33 23.37
N CYS A 28 -14.98 4.08 24.61
CA CYS A 28 -15.24 2.82 25.30
C CYS A 28 -16.51 2.86 26.17
N LEU A 29 -17.10 4.03 26.37
CA LEU A 29 -18.23 4.30 27.27
C LEU A 29 -17.97 3.93 28.75
N GLN A 30 -16.70 3.75 29.14
CA GLN A 30 -16.26 3.37 30.48
C GLN A 30 -15.84 4.58 31.32
N VAL A 31 -15.99 4.48 32.63
CA VAL A 31 -15.63 5.54 33.58
C VAL A 31 -14.37 5.15 34.33
N PHE A 32 -13.40 6.06 34.43
CA PHE A 32 -12.11 5.79 35.04
C PHE A 32 -11.79 6.75 36.19
N CYS A 33 -11.14 6.22 37.23
CA CYS A 33 -10.42 7.03 38.20
C CYS A 33 -9.07 7.47 37.60
N ARG A 34 -8.34 8.37 38.28
CA ARG A 34 -7.10 8.95 37.74
C ARG A 34 -6.06 7.90 37.30
N LYS A 35 -5.89 6.83 38.08
CA LYS A 35 -4.94 5.76 37.77
C LYS A 35 -5.31 5.02 36.49
N HIS A 36 -6.52 4.45 36.45
CA HIS A 36 -6.99 3.68 35.29
C HIS A 36 -7.20 4.54 34.05
N LEU A 37 -7.40 5.86 34.20
CA LEU A 37 -7.40 6.78 33.06
C LEU A 37 -6.02 6.87 32.40
N ASN A 38 -4.95 6.94 33.19
CA ASN A 38 -3.59 6.96 32.65
C ASN A 38 -3.25 5.62 31.98
N GLU A 39 -3.55 4.51 32.64
CA GLU A 39 -3.34 3.17 32.08
C GLU A 39 -4.14 2.97 30.78
N HIS A 40 -5.38 3.45 30.72
CA HIS A 40 -6.19 3.43 29.51
C HIS A 40 -5.58 4.28 28.39
N ARG A 41 -5.05 5.47 28.71
CA ARG A 41 -4.36 6.33 27.74
C ARG A 41 -3.10 5.66 27.21
N ASP A 42 -2.32 5.03 28.07
CA ASP A 42 -1.08 4.35 27.68
C ASP A 42 -1.41 3.16 26.75
N PHE A 43 -2.44 2.37 27.09
CA PHE A 43 -2.95 1.31 26.23
C PHE A 43 -3.42 1.79 24.85
N LEU A 44 -4.14 2.92 24.78
CA LEU A 44 -4.52 3.51 23.50
C LEU A 44 -3.32 4.03 22.72
N SER A 45 -2.32 4.59 23.40
CA SER A 45 -1.10 5.10 22.75
C SER A 45 -0.32 3.95 22.11
N HIS A 46 -0.16 2.84 22.81
CA HIS A 46 0.48 1.65 22.26
C HIS A 46 -0.23 1.09 21.03
N GLN A 47 -1.57 1.01 21.06
CA GLN A 47 -2.32 0.57 19.87
C GLN A 47 -2.14 1.53 18.69
N LEU A 48 -2.07 2.84 18.94
CA LEU A 48 -1.82 3.82 17.86
C LEU A 48 -0.41 3.65 17.27
N ASP A 49 0.59 3.38 18.11
CA ASP A 49 1.96 3.12 17.64
C ASP A 49 2.01 1.85 16.77
N GLU A 50 1.30 0.79 17.15
CA GLU A 50 1.17 -0.44 16.34
C GLU A 50 0.52 -0.16 14.98
N ILE A 51 -0.60 0.59 14.95
CA ILE A 51 -1.27 0.97 13.71
C ILE A 51 -0.37 1.82 12.82
N ALA A 52 0.38 2.76 13.40
CA ALA A 52 1.33 3.58 12.65
C ALA A 52 2.45 2.72 12.04
N GLN A 53 2.97 1.76 12.80
CA GLN A 53 3.98 0.82 12.29
C GLN A 53 3.43 -0.06 11.16
N GLU A 54 2.21 -0.59 11.30
CA GLU A 54 1.55 -1.37 10.25
C GLU A 54 1.34 -0.54 8.98
N HIS A 55 0.92 0.72 9.13
CA HIS A 55 0.78 1.67 8.03
C HIS A 55 2.10 1.87 7.29
N ASP A 56 3.19 2.11 8.00
CA ASP A 56 4.50 2.34 7.38
C ASP A 56 5.01 1.10 6.62
N ILE A 57 4.80 -0.10 7.19
CA ILE A 57 5.13 -1.37 6.53
C ILE A 57 4.30 -1.54 5.24
N LEU A 58 3.00 -1.26 5.29
CA LEU A 58 2.13 -1.34 4.12
C LEU A 58 2.55 -0.35 3.04
N GLN A 59 2.85 0.89 3.42
CA GLN A 59 3.32 1.92 2.49
C GLN A 59 4.64 1.49 1.82
N GLN A 60 5.60 0.99 2.59
CA GLN A 60 6.86 0.48 2.04
C GLN A 60 6.61 -0.70 1.09
N THR A 61 5.73 -1.64 1.46
CA THR A 61 5.41 -2.81 0.63
C THR A 61 4.79 -2.41 -0.71
N ILE A 62 3.91 -1.41 -0.72
CA ILE A 62 3.31 -0.89 -1.96
C ILE A 62 4.40 -0.29 -2.86
N LEU A 63 5.25 0.58 -2.31
CA LEU A 63 6.33 1.22 -3.08
C LEU A 63 7.31 0.20 -3.66
N GLU A 64 7.72 -0.80 -2.87
CA GLU A 64 8.61 -1.87 -3.34
C GLU A 64 7.98 -2.73 -4.45
N ASN A 65 6.66 -2.91 -4.43
CA ASN A 65 5.95 -3.66 -5.46
C ASN A 65 5.79 -2.85 -6.75
N GLU A 66 5.52 -1.54 -6.66
CA GLU A 66 5.46 -0.66 -7.83
C GLU A 66 6.81 -0.61 -8.57
N ASP A 67 7.92 -0.49 -7.83
CA ASP A 67 9.27 -0.46 -8.40
C ASP A 67 9.66 -1.79 -9.07
N LYS A 68 9.27 -2.92 -8.48
CA LYS A 68 9.48 -4.25 -9.08
C LYS A 68 8.64 -4.46 -10.33
N GLN A 69 7.42 -3.95 -10.35
CA GLN A 69 6.52 -4.12 -11.49
C GLN A 69 6.97 -3.29 -12.71
N ALA A 70 7.56 -2.11 -12.50
CA ALA A 70 8.04 -1.27 -13.59
C ALA A 70 9.28 -1.85 -14.31
N ASN A 71 10.24 -2.42 -13.57
CA ASN A 71 11.54 -2.82 -14.13
C ASN A 71 11.62 -4.28 -14.59
N ASP A 72 10.74 -5.17 -14.12
CA ASP A 72 10.87 -6.61 -14.37
C ASP A 72 9.73 -7.23 -15.16
N LEU A 73 8.81 -6.45 -15.73
CA LEU A 73 7.71 -6.99 -16.54
C LEU A 73 8.26 -7.76 -17.75
N PRO A 74 8.20 -9.12 -17.76
CA PRO A 74 8.82 -9.93 -18.81
C PRO A 74 8.17 -9.71 -20.19
N ILE A 75 6.99 -9.10 -20.21
CA ILE A 75 6.26 -8.74 -21.42
C ILE A 75 6.98 -7.67 -22.24
N PHE A 76 7.63 -6.68 -21.60
CA PHE A 76 8.36 -5.65 -22.35
C PHE A 76 9.61 -6.23 -23.02
N LYS A 77 10.36 -7.09 -22.32
CA LYS A 77 11.49 -7.83 -22.93
C LYS A 77 11.03 -8.71 -24.11
N GLN A 78 9.84 -9.32 -24.01
CA GLN A 78 9.26 -10.10 -25.10
C GLN A 78 8.84 -9.21 -26.28
N ILE A 79 8.29 -8.03 -26.01
CA ILE A 79 7.94 -7.03 -27.04
C ILE A 79 9.21 -6.57 -27.76
N ASP A 80 10.26 -6.20 -27.03
CA ASP A 80 11.55 -5.77 -27.61
C ASP A 80 12.17 -6.87 -28.47
N GLN A 81 12.12 -8.12 -27.99
CA GLN A 81 12.64 -9.27 -28.75
C GLN A 81 11.80 -9.52 -30.01
N TRP A 82 10.47 -9.45 -29.90
CA TRP A 82 9.57 -9.58 -31.05
C TRP A 82 9.81 -8.47 -32.09
N GLU A 83 10.00 -7.23 -31.65
CA GLU A 83 10.30 -6.09 -32.52
C GLU A 83 11.62 -6.32 -33.27
N LYS A 84 12.69 -6.67 -32.55
CA LYS A 84 13.99 -6.96 -33.15
C LYS A 84 13.91 -8.05 -34.22
N LEU A 85 13.31 -9.20 -33.88
CA LEU A 85 13.18 -10.32 -34.82
C LEU A 85 12.34 -9.97 -36.05
N SER A 86 11.31 -9.13 -35.87
CA SER A 86 10.45 -8.68 -36.97
C SER A 86 11.21 -7.77 -37.93
N ILE A 87 12.01 -6.84 -37.41
CA ILE A 87 12.86 -5.95 -38.21
C ILE A 87 13.87 -6.77 -39.02
N GLU A 88 14.59 -7.70 -38.38
CA GLU A 88 15.58 -8.56 -39.04
C GLU A 88 14.95 -9.35 -40.19
N LYS A 89 13.76 -9.93 -39.97
CA LYS A 89 13.04 -10.69 -40.99
C LYS A 89 12.62 -9.83 -42.18
N ILE A 90 12.12 -8.62 -41.92
CA ILE A 90 11.74 -7.67 -42.99
C ILE A 90 12.97 -7.27 -43.81
N GLN A 91 14.10 -6.99 -43.14
CA GLN A 91 15.35 -6.63 -43.81
C GLN A 91 15.88 -7.77 -44.67
N GLN A 92 15.84 -9.01 -44.18
CA GLN A 92 16.25 -10.19 -44.93
C GLN A 92 15.41 -10.36 -46.20
N ILE A 93 14.09 -10.31 -46.09
CA ILE A 93 13.18 -10.45 -47.25
C ILE A 93 13.41 -9.31 -48.25
N ALA A 94 13.62 -8.08 -47.78
CA ALA A 94 13.91 -6.96 -48.65
C ALA A 94 15.22 -7.14 -49.42
N GLU A 95 16.26 -7.71 -48.79
CA GLU A 95 17.53 -7.99 -49.46
C GLU A 95 17.41 -9.11 -50.48
N GLU A 96 16.71 -10.21 -50.13
CA GLU A 96 16.42 -11.30 -51.07
C GLU A 96 15.66 -10.78 -52.31
N ALA A 97 14.66 -9.92 -52.12
CA ALA A 97 13.92 -9.31 -53.22
C ALA A 97 14.81 -8.41 -54.10
N ARG A 98 15.75 -7.65 -53.52
CA ARG A 98 16.72 -6.83 -54.29
C ARG A 98 17.66 -7.70 -55.12
N ILE A 99 18.13 -8.82 -54.57
CA ILE A 99 18.99 -9.77 -55.28
C ILE A 99 18.25 -10.34 -56.49
N GLN A 100 17.03 -10.84 -56.29
CA GLN A 100 16.20 -11.39 -57.37
C GLN A 100 15.90 -10.36 -58.46
N ALA A 101 15.59 -9.11 -58.07
CA ALA A 101 15.36 -8.04 -59.03
C ALA A 101 16.60 -7.76 -59.90
N LYS A 102 17.80 -7.73 -59.30
CA LYS A 102 19.06 -7.55 -60.04
C LYS A 102 19.29 -8.67 -61.05
N GLU A 103 19.11 -9.91 -60.64
CA GLU A 103 19.26 -11.07 -61.53
C GLU A 103 18.34 -10.98 -62.75
N LEU A 104 17.05 -10.67 -62.54
CA LEU A 104 16.08 -10.49 -63.62
C LEU A 104 16.46 -9.35 -64.57
N THR A 105 16.92 -8.21 -64.05
CA THR A 105 17.35 -7.08 -64.91
C THR A 105 18.62 -7.37 -65.70
N SER A 106 19.54 -8.21 -65.18
CA SER A 106 20.75 -8.61 -65.88
C SER A 106 20.50 -9.58 -67.04
N LEU A 107 19.45 -10.39 -66.96
CA LEU A 107 19.02 -11.32 -68.03
C LEU A 107 18.31 -10.61 -69.19
N GLN A 108 17.83 -9.38 -69.00
CA GLN A 108 17.14 -8.59 -70.02
C GLN A 108 18.09 -7.67 -70.83
N THR A 109 19.37 -7.58 -70.45
CA THR A 109 20.34 -6.62 -71.03
C THR A 109 21.53 -7.26 -71.77
N GLY A 110 21.54 -8.59 -71.94
CA GLY A 110 22.49 -9.33 -72.78
C GLY A 110 21.83 -9.89 -74.04
#